data_AF-A0AAD1B711-F1
#
_entry.id   AF-A0AAD1B711-F1
#
_cell.length_a   1.000
_cell.length_b   1.000
_cell.length_c   1.000
_cell.angle_alpha   90.00
_cell.angle_beta   90.00
_cell.angle_gamma   90.00
#
_symmetry.space_group_name_H-M   'P 1'
#
loop_
_entity.id
_entity.type
_entity.pdbx_description
1 polymer ?
#
loop_
_entity_poly.entity_id
_entity_poly.type
_entity_poly.pdbx_seq_one_letter_code
_entity_poly.pdbx_strand_id
1 'polypeptide(L)'
;MTITVTTTTLDQAVAQKRFDDACHYLRQSDLANFLIDELIAVKEELIVEVTNSSAADKTDRWIPPAANSTTSAGRVVWNLKSQVYAIEKKYKQPDLSNFQKFLALFSSDRVERLSPALVLMHELGHACQFLTNKAEFRQQLANKNILEVENINVNAIENTVAKELTAKNNKEGLRWDYLDAR
;
A
#
# COMPACT_ATOMS: atom_id res chain seq x y z
N MET A 1 3.99 8.97 -14.14
CA MET A 1 3.04 9.73 -13.34
C MET A 1 3.82 10.85 -12.73
N THR A 2 3.23 12.02 -12.75
CA THR A 2 3.75 13.12 -11.94
C THR A 2 3.15 12.92 -10.55
N ILE A 3 3.98 12.50 -9.60
CA ILE A 3 3.57 12.46 -8.20
C ILE A 3 3.87 13.83 -7.61
N THR A 4 2.82 14.59 -7.33
CA THR A 4 2.93 15.92 -6.73
C THR A 4 2.78 15.78 -5.22
N VAL A 5 3.87 15.93 -4.48
CA VAL A 5 3.84 15.94 -3.01
C VAL A 5 3.37 17.31 -2.53
N THR A 6 2.39 17.33 -1.64
CA THR A 6 1.85 18.56 -1.04
C THR A 6 1.77 18.41 0.47
N THR A 7 1.73 19.52 1.20
CA THR A 7 1.46 19.50 2.63
C THR A 7 0.78 20.79 3.08
N THR A 8 0.01 20.69 4.17
CA THR A 8 -0.60 21.84 4.84
C THR A 8 -0.14 21.98 6.29
N THR A 9 0.66 21.03 6.79
CA THR A 9 0.98 20.89 8.22
C THR A 9 2.48 20.72 8.50
N LEU A 10 3.28 20.60 7.44
CA LEU A 10 4.73 20.41 7.48
C LEU A 10 5.40 21.45 6.58
N ASP A 11 6.71 21.57 6.71
CA ASP A 11 7.53 22.20 5.66
C ASP A 11 7.54 21.31 4.40
N GLN A 12 7.50 21.93 3.23
CA GLN A 12 7.39 21.23 1.94
C GLN A 12 8.62 20.33 1.68
N ALA A 13 9.83 20.77 2.04
CA ALA A 13 11.04 19.94 1.86
C ALA A 13 11.04 18.75 2.82
N VAL A 14 10.51 18.92 4.03
CA VAL A 14 10.31 17.82 4.98
C VAL A 14 9.28 16.82 4.45
N ALA A 15 8.15 17.29 3.92
CA ALA A 15 7.13 16.42 3.32
C ALA A 15 7.69 15.59 2.16
N GLN A 16 8.40 16.23 1.23
CA GLN A 16 9.06 15.55 0.11
C GLN A 16 10.07 14.51 0.61
N LYS A 17 10.95 14.88 1.55
CA LYS A 17 11.93 13.94 2.11
C LYS A 17 11.26 12.73 2.75
N ARG A 18 10.16 12.91 3.50
CA ARG A 18 9.43 11.81 4.14
C ARG A 18 8.82 10.87 3.10
N PHE A 19 8.28 11.43 2.02
CA PHE A 19 7.77 10.65 0.90
C PHE A 19 8.88 9.85 0.21
N ASP A 20 10.03 10.49 -0.04
CA ASP A 20 11.19 9.84 -0.67
C ASP A 20 11.77 8.72 0.21
N ASP A 21 11.93 8.96 1.51
CA ASP A 21 12.38 7.97 2.49
C ASP A 21 11.43 6.75 2.52
N ALA A 22 10.10 7.00 2.47
CA ALA A 22 9.10 5.94 2.44
C ALA A 22 9.14 5.15 1.12
N CYS A 23 9.27 5.83 -0.03
CA CYS A 23 9.42 5.15 -1.32
C CYS A 23 10.69 4.30 -1.36
N HIS A 24 11.82 4.82 -0.86
CA HIS A 24 13.07 4.06 -0.77
C HIS A 24 12.93 2.81 0.12
N TYR A 25 12.25 2.95 1.26
CA TYR A 25 11.95 1.82 2.13
C TYR A 25 11.07 0.77 1.43
N LEU A 26 9.96 1.20 0.82
CA LEU A 26 9.02 0.32 0.12
C LEU A 26 9.67 -0.41 -1.05
N ARG A 27 10.54 0.25 -1.80
CA ARG A 27 11.29 -0.35 -2.94
C ARG A 27 12.23 -1.48 -2.54
N GLN A 28 12.41 -1.74 -1.24
CA GLN A 28 13.03 -2.98 -0.79
C GLN A 28 12.12 -4.18 -1.03
N SER A 29 10.80 -4.05 -1.17
CA SER A 29 9.91 -5.12 -1.65
C SER A 29 9.93 -5.14 -3.18
N ASP A 30 9.98 -6.33 -3.77
CA ASP A 30 10.04 -6.50 -5.22
C ASP A 30 8.69 -6.10 -5.83
N LEU A 31 7.57 -6.46 -5.18
CA LEU A 31 6.23 -6.04 -5.58
C LEU A 31 6.04 -4.52 -5.48
N ALA A 32 6.42 -3.92 -4.35
CA ALA A 32 6.29 -2.47 -4.18
C ALA A 32 7.19 -1.71 -5.16
N ASN A 33 8.42 -2.19 -5.40
CA ASN A 33 9.31 -1.60 -6.39
C ASN A 33 8.69 -1.59 -7.78
N PHE A 34 8.15 -2.74 -8.18
CA PHE A 34 7.42 -2.88 -9.44
C PHE A 34 6.22 -1.92 -9.54
N LEU A 35 5.33 -1.91 -8.54
CA LEU A 35 4.12 -1.07 -8.57
C LEU A 35 4.43 0.43 -8.60
N ILE A 36 5.45 0.87 -7.85
CA ILE A 36 5.89 2.27 -7.85
C ILE A 36 6.44 2.65 -9.24
N ASP A 37 7.20 1.76 -9.89
CA ASP A 37 7.70 1.99 -11.25
C ASP A 37 6.55 2.08 -12.27
N GLU A 38 5.53 1.21 -12.17
CA GLU A 38 4.36 1.29 -13.04
C GLU A 38 3.58 2.58 -12.85
N LEU A 39 3.37 3.00 -11.59
CA LEU A 39 2.76 4.30 -11.31
C LEU A 39 3.56 5.40 -12.01
N ILE A 40 4.88 5.45 -11.81
CA ILE A 40 5.76 6.45 -12.44
C ILE A 40 5.75 6.38 -13.98
N ALA A 41 5.39 5.26 -14.60
CA ALA A 41 5.27 5.16 -16.06
C ALA A 41 3.97 5.78 -16.65
N VAL A 42 2.90 5.94 -15.86
CA VAL A 42 1.60 6.44 -16.35
C VAL A 42 1.59 7.94 -16.60
N LYS A 43 1.06 8.47 -17.70
CA LYS A 43 1.02 9.94 -17.93
C LYS A 43 -0.11 10.66 -17.18
N GLU A 44 -0.26 10.38 -15.89
CA GLU A 44 -1.26 11.00 -15.02
C GLU A 44 -0.62 11.68 -13.81
N GLU A 45 -1.37 12.56 -13.16
CA GLU A 45 -1.01 13.21 -11.91
C GLU A 45 -1.66 12.53 -10.71
N LEU A 46 -0.84 12.18 -9.72
CA LEU A 46 -1.30 11.74 -8.41
C LEU A 46 -0.82 12.74 -7.36
N ILE A 47 -1.73 13.31 -6.59
CA ILE A 47 -1.38 14.22 -5.49
C ILE A 47 -1.20 13.41 -4.21
N VAL A 48 -0.03 13.51 -3.58
CA VAL A 48 0.21 12.93 -2.24
C VAL A 48 0.26 14.07 -1.23
N GLU A 49 -0.80 14.24 -0.45
CA GLU A 49 -0.79 15.15 0.70
C GLU A 49 -0.16 14.46 1.90
N VAL A 50 1.03 14.92 2.30
CA VAL A 50 1.71 14.46 3.52
C VAL A 50 1.26 15.32 4.69
N THR A 51 0.82 14.68 5.77
CA THR A 51 0.36 15.37 6.97
C THR A 51 0.86 14.71 8.26
N ASN A 52 0.85 15.47 9.35
CA ASN A 52 1.09 14.99 10.71
C ASN A 52 0.00 15.48 11.69
N SER A 53 -1.13 15.92 11.14
CA SER A 53 -2.27 16.44 11.89
C SER A 53 -3.08 15.30 12.53
N SER A 54 -3.73 15.61 13.65
CA SER A 54 -4.69 14.70 14.29
C SER A 54 -6.14 14.99 13.86
N ALA A 55 -6.36 15.90 12.92
CA ALA A 55 -7.68 16.24 12.43
C ALA A 55 -8.33 15.07 11.68
N ALA A 56 -9.65 14.90 11.82
CA ALA A 56 -10.38 13.76 11.26
C ALA A 56 -10.36 13.71 9.73
N ASP A 57 -10.21 14.86 9.05
CA ASP A 57 -10.08 14.94 7.59
C ASP A 57 -8.66 14.61 7.08
N LYS A 58 -7.70 14.44 8.00
CA LYS A 58 -6.28 14.16 7.75
C LYS A 58 -5.92 12.70 8.05
N THR A 59 -6.90 11.81 8.02
CA THR A 59 -6.68 10.36 8.08
C THR A 59 -6.22 9.82 6.74
N ASP A 60 -5.49 8.71 6.76
CA ASP A 60 -5.03 8.03 5.55
C ASP A 60 -6.22 7.62 4.68
N ARG A 61 -6.16 8.00 3.40
CA ARG A 61 -7.16 7.63 2.39
C ARG A 61 -6.71 8.02 1.00
N TRP A 62 -7.02 7.18 0.04
CA TRP A 62 -7.12 7.53 -1.36
C TRP A 62 -8.48 8.16 -1.67
N ILE A 63 -8.46 9.20 -2.49
CA ILE A 63 -9.62 9.96 -2.95
C ILE A 63 -9.61 9.88 -4.49
N PRO A 64 -10.66 9.33 -5.11
CA PRO A 64 -10.74 9.26 -6.57
C PRO A 64 -10.73 10.66 -7.19
N PRO A 65 -10.22 10.80 -8.42
CA PRO A 65 -10.32 12.05 -9.16
C PRO A 65 -11.79 12.37 -9.48
N ALA A 66 -12.07 13.63 -9.82
CA ALA A 66 -13.39 14.00 -10.34
C ALA A 66 -13.72 13.18 -11.60
N ALA A 67 -15.00 12.83 -11.79
CA ALA A 67 -15.43 11.90 -12.84
C ALA A 67 -15.03 12.30 -14.28
N ASN A 68 -14.77 13.59 -14.51
CA ASN A 68 -14.36 14.16 -15.80
C ASN A 68 -12.85 14.40 -15.91
N SER A 69 -12.05 14.05 -14.90
CA SER A 69 -10.60 14.22 -14.94
C SER A 69 -9.97 13.10 -15.76
N THR A 70 -9.41 13.45 -16.91
CA THR A 70 -8.72 12.51 -17.79
C THR A 70 -7.23 12.37 -17.47
N THR A 71 -6.67 13.29 -16.69
CA THR A 71 -5.23 13.37 -16.41
C THR A 71 -4.86 13.12 -14.95
N SER A 72 -5.83 12.86 -14.08
CA SER A 72 -5.57 12.62 -12.66
C SER A 72 -5.84 11.17 -12.25
N ALA A 73 -4.96 10.65 -11.41
CA ALA A 73 -5.10 9.39 -10.69
C ALA A 73 -5.69 9.57 -9.27
N GLY A 74 -6.09 10.79 -8.93
CA GLY A 74 -6.69 11.15 -7.65
C GLY A 74 -5.71 11.77 -6.65
N ARG A 75 -6.05 11.67 -5.37
CA ARG A 75 -5.27 12.21 -4.26
C ARG A 75 -5.15 11.18 -3.15
N VAL A 76 -3.95 11.00 -2.62
CA VAL A 76 -3.69 10.26 -1.39
C VAL A 76 -3.46 11.27 -0.27
N VAL A 77 -4.18 11.12 0.84
CA VAL A 77 -3.83 11.75 2.11
C VAL A 77 -3.02 10.72 2.90
N TRP A 78 -1.79 11.07 3.29
CA TRP A 78 -0.89 10.18 4.01
C TRP A 78 -0.43 10.83 5.30
N ASN A 79 -0.77 10.21 6.43
CA ASN A 79 -0.49 10.72 7.76
C ASN A 79 0.73 10.02 8.38
N LEU A 80 1.77 10.79 8.67
CA LEU A 80 2.99 10.29 9.30
C LEU A 80 2.77 9.77 10.73
N LYS A 81 1.66 10.17 11.37
CA LYS A 81 1.26 9.68 12.70
C LYS A 81 0.30 8.49 12.63
N SER A 82 0.03 7.96 11.43
CA SER A 82 -0.88 6.83 11.29
C SER A 82 -0.41 5.66 12.16
N GLN A 83 -1.32 5.14 12.98
CA GLN A 83 -1.09 3.99 13.84
C GLN A 83 -2.04 2.89 13.44
N VAL A 84 -1.67 2.17 12.39
CA VAL A 84 -2.42 1.01 11.93
C VAL A 84 -1.84 -0.24 12.58
N TYR A 85 -2.68 -0.96 13.32
CA TYR A 85 -2.30 -2.23 13.94
C TYR A 85 -2.67 -3.39 13.03
N ALA A 86 -1.80 -4.39 12.99
CA ALA A 86 -2.03 -5.68 12.37
C ALA A 86 -2.10 -6.75 13.47
N ILE A 87 -3.19 -7.52 13.47
CA ILE A 87 -3.36 -8.62 14.40
C ILE A 87 -3.02 -9.90 13.64
N GLU A 88 -1.85 -10.44 13.93
CA GLU A 88 -1.38 -11.70 13.38
C GLU A 88 -2.08 -12.86 14.09
N LYS A 89 -3.20 -13.29 13.53
CA LYS A 89 -3.91 -14.49 13.95
C LYS A 89 -3.14 -15.72 13.47
N LYS A 90 -2.30 -16.31 14.32
CA LYS A 90 -1.41 -17.42 13.94
C LYS A 90 -2.13 -18.60 13.29
N TYR A 91 -3.34 -18.94 13.75
CA TYR A 91 -4.12 -20.04 13.19
C TYR A 91 -4.58 -19.80 11.74
N LYS A 92 -4.54 -18.55 11.26
CA LYS A 92 -4.83 -18.16 9.88
C LYS A 92 -3.60 -18.11 8.99
N GLN A 93 -2.42 -18.42 9.53
CA GLN A 93 -1.21 -18.47 8.71
C GLN A 93 -1.40 -19.54 7.60
N PRO A 94 -1.04 -19.22 6.35
CA PRO A 94 -1.09 -20.18 5.25
C PRO A 94 -0.18 -21.37 5.54
N ASP A 95 -0.52 -22.51 4.94
CA ASP A 95 0.27 -23.75 4.98
C ASP A 95 0.40 -24.43 6.35
N LEU A 96 -0.35 -23.99 7.37
CA LEU A 96 -0.47 -24.73 8.62
C LEU A 96 -1.33 -25.98 8.44
N SER A 97 -0.81 -27.14 8.89
CA SER A 97 -1.60 -28.36 9.06
C SER A 97 -2.73 -28.18 10.08
N ASN A 98 -3.77 -29.02 10.03
CA ASN A 98 -4.88 -28.95 10.98
C ASN A 98 -4.43 -29.03 12.46
N PHE A 99 -3.41 -29.85 12.75
CA PHE A 99 -2.85 -29.96 14.08
C PHE A 99 -2.11 -28.68 14.50
N GLN A 100 -1.32 -28.07 13.61
CA GLN A 100 -0.68 -26.79 13.88
C GLN A 100 -1.68 -25.64 14.04
N LYS A 101 -2.76 -25.62 13.23
CA LYS A 101 -3.87 -24.66 13.40
C LYS A 101 -4.52 -24.83 14.77
N PHE A 102 -4.79 -26.06 15.19
CA PHE A 102 -5.34 -26.36 16.51
C PHE A 102 -4.41 -25.85 17.63
N LEU A 103 -3.11 -26.14 17.57
CA LEU A 103 -2.14 -25.61 18.54
C LEU A 103 -2.07 -24.06 18.53
N ALA A 104 -2.18 -23.45 17.35
CA ALA A 104 -2.16 -22.00 17.19
C ALA A 104 -3.39 -21.30 17.80
N LEU A 105 -4.52 -21.98 17.99
CA LEU A 105 -5.69 -21.44 18.71
C LEU A 105 -5.39 -21.15 20.19
N PHE A 106 -4.40 -21.83 20.77
CA PHE A 106 -3.99 -21.63 22.17
C PHE A 106 -2.81 -20.66 22.30
N SER A 107 -2.29 -20.14 21.19
CA SER A 107 -1.24 -19.12 21.19
C SER A 107 -1.85 -17.73 21.21
N SER A 108 -1.23 -16.80 21.92
CA SER A 108 -1.65 -15.39 21.86
C SER A 108 -1.44 -14.82 20.46
N ASP A 109 -2.44 -14.08 19.98
CA ASP A 109 -2.34 -13.25 18.79
C ASP A 109 -1.21 -12.23 18.98
N ARG A 110 -0.42 -12.03 17.93
CA ARG A 110 0.65 -11.02 17.95
C ARG A 110 0.08 -9.73 17.36
N VAL A 111 0.17 -8.64 18.11
CA VAL A 111 -0.23 -7.31 17.65
C VAL A 111 1.01 -6.56 17.23
N GLU A 112 1.13 -6.29 15.94
CA GLU A 112 2.22 -5.52 15.36
C GLU A 112 1.70 -4.20 14.78
N ARG A 113 2.61 -3.27 14.55
CA ARG A 113 2.29 -2.00 13.88
C ARG A 113 2.71 -2.09 12.42
N LEU A 114 1.83 -1.63 11.53
CA LEU A 114 2.22 -1.32 10.16
C LEU A 114 3.00 -0.01 10.17
N SER A 115 4.11 0.04 9.45
CA SER A 115 4.81 1.31 9.26
C SER A 115 3.95 2.30 8.46
N PRO A 116 4.11 3.61 8.67
CA PRO A 116 3.46 4.61 7.83
C PRO A 116 3.76 4.43 6.34
N ALA A 117 4.94 3.91 5.99
CA ALA A 117 5.28 3.62 4.61
C ALA A 117 4.40 2.51 4.02
N LEU A 118 4.10 1.46 4.79
CA LEU A 118 3.20 0.40 4.34
C LEU A 118 1.75 0.89 4.22
N VAL A 119 1.32 1.81 5.07
CA VAL A 119 0.03 2.52 4.92
C VAL A 119 -0.01 3.34 3.63
N LEU A 120 1.08 4.06 3.29
CA LEU A 120 1.18 4.74 2.00
C LEU A 120 1.03 3.75 0.83
N MET A 121 1.67 2.59 0.90
CA MET A 121 1.56 1.57 -0.14
C MET A 121 0.14 1.03 -0.29
N HIS A 122 -0.60 0.87 0.82
CA HIS A 122 -2.02 0.53 0.77
C HIS A 122 -2.82 1.55 -0.05
N GLU A 123 -2.65 2.85 0.23
CA GLU A 123 -3.36 3.91 -0.48
C GLU A 123 -2.92 4.05 -1.94
N LEU A 124 -1.63 3.85 -2.23
CA LEU A 124 -1.13 3.75 -3.61
C LEU A 124 -1.73 2.53 -4.33
N GLY A 125 -2.00 1.44 -3.61
CA GLY A 125 -2.70 0.27 -4.14
C GLY A 125 -4.10 0.61 -4.66
N HIS A 126 -4.87 1.45 -3.96
CA HIS A 126 -6.16 1.94 -4.44
C HIS A 126 -6.02 2.78 -5.72
N ALA A 127 -4.99 3.63 -5.80
CA ALA A 127 -4.68 4.37 -7.02
C ALA A 127 -4.35 3.42 -8.19
N CYS A 128 -3.52 2.40 -7.97
CA CYS A 128 -3.24 1.36 -8.96
C CYS A 128 -4.52 0.65 -9.43
N GLN A 129 -5.38 0.23 -8.49
CA GLN A 129 -6.65 -0.44 -8.80
C GLN A 129 -7.60 0.47 -9.58
N PHE A 130 -7.60 1.77 -9.31
CA PHE A 130 -8.36 2.72 -10.14
C PHE A 130 -7.81 2.78 -11.56
N LEU A 131 -6.48 2.85 -11.71
CA LEU A 131 -5.83 2.94 -13.02
C LEU A 131 -5.97 1.67 -13.84
N THR A 132 -6.11 0.48 -13.24
CA THR A 132 -6.41 -0.74 -14.01
C THR A 132 -7.75 -0.66 -14.73
N ASN A 133 -8.64 0.27 -14.39
CA ASN A 133 -9.83 0.50 -15.21
C ASN A 133 -9.55 1.29 -16.49
N LYS A 134 -8.37 1.91 -16.64
CA LYS A 134 -7.98 2.67 -17.83
C LYS A 134 -7.22 1.80 -18.84
N ALA A 135 -7.60 1.89 -20.11
CA ALA A 135 -7.10 1.03 -21.18
C ALA A 135 -5.56 1.11 -21.34
N GLU A 136 -4.99 2.30 -21.25
CA GLU A 136 -3.54 2.51 -21.38
C GLU A 136 -2.75 1.80 -20.29
N PHE A 137 -3.20 1.87 -19.04
CA PHE A 137 -2.54 1.19 -17.92
C PHE A 137 -2.70 -0.33 -18.01
N ARG A 138 -3.89 -0.82 -18.40
CA ARG A 138 -4.09 -2.26 -18.68
C ARG A 138 -3.14 -2.76 -19.76
N GLN A 139 -2.97 -2.00 -20.85
CA GLN A 139 -2.06 -2.37 -21.93
C GLN A 139 -0.60 -2.39 -21.45
N GLN A 140 -0.19 -1.46 -20.58
CA GLN A 140 1.14 -1.47 -19.98
C GLN A 140 1.37 -2.72 -19.12
N LEU A 141 0.41 -3.08 -18.25
CA LEU A 141 0.48 -4.30 -17.45
C LEU A 141 0.46 -5.57 -18.31
N ALA A 142 -0.33 -5.58 -19.38
CA ALA A 142 -0.41 -6.65 -20.38
C ALA A 142 0.93 -6.93 -21.04
N ASN A 143 1.60 -5.88 -21.52
CA ASN A 143 2.89 -5.98 -22.18
C ASN A 143 3.99 -6.56 -21.26
N LYS A 144 3.80 -6.47 -19.95
CA LYS A 144 4.71 -7.03 -18.95
C LYS A 144 4.31 -8.44 -18.48
N ASN A 145 3.28 -9.06 -19.07
CA ASN A 145 2.70 -10.36 -18.70
C ASN A 145 2.15 -10.42 -17.28
N ILE A 146 1.56 -9.32 -16.81
CA ILE A 146 1.05 -9.20 -15.43
C ILE A 146 -0.48 -9.34 -15.41
N LEU A 147 -1.06 -9.83 -16.51
CA LEU A 147 -2.51 -9.92 -16.73
C LEU A 147 -3.24 -11.05 -15.98
N GLU A 148 -2.59 -11.75 -15.03
CA GLU A 148 -3.36 -12.50 -14.02
C GLU A 148 -3.99 -11.57 -12.97
N VAL A 149 -3.69 -10.27 -13.02
CA VAL A 149 -4.23 -9.27 -12.10
C VAL A 149 -5.52 -8.65 -12.67
N GLU A 150 -6.54 -9.46 -12.93
CA GLU A 150 -7.90 -8.96 -13.26
C GLU A 150 -8.59 -8.30 -12.06
N ASN A 151 -7.97 -8.33 -10.87
CA ASN A 151 -8.46 -7.64 -9.69
C ASN A 151 -7.27 -7.32 -8.76
N ILE A 152 -6.67 -6.14 -8.89
CA ILE A 152 -5.67 -5.69 -7.90
C ILE A 152 -6.37 -5.68 -6.54
N ASN A 153 -6.06 -6.67 -5.70
CA ASN A 153 -6.52 -6.73 -4.33
C ASN A 153 -5.51 -5.97 -3.46
N VAL A 154 -5.89 -4.78 -3.01
CA VAL A 154 -5.04 -3.89 -2.20
C VAL A 154 -4.57 -4.57 -0.90
N ASN A 155 -5.42 -5.40 -0.29
CA ASN A 155 -5.05 -6.15 0.91
C ASN A 155 -3.99 -7.22 0.59
N ALA A 156 -4.07 -7.84 -0.60
CA ALA A 156 -3.04 -8.78 -1.06
C ALA A 156 -1.71 -8.07 -1.36
N ILE A 157 -1.74 -6.86 -1.94
CA ILE A 157 -0.55 -6.01 -2.09
C ILE A 157 0.08 -5.71 -0.72
N GLU A 158 -0.68 -5.12 0.21
CA GLU A 158 -0.19 -4.74 1.54
C GLU A 158 0.51 -5.92 2.22
N ASN A 159 -0.15 -7.08 2.24
CA ASN A 159 0.38 -8.23 2.94
C ASN A 159 1.59 -8.87 2.23
N THR A 160 1.64 -8.82 0.89
CA THR A 160 2.78 -9.33 0.11
C THR A 160 4.01 -8.44 0.32
N VAL A 161 3.83 -7.12 0.23
CA VAL A 161 4.88 -6.14 0.53
C VAL A 161 5.40 -6.32 1.97
N ALA A 162 4.50 -6.46 2.94
CA ALA A 162 4.87 -6.68 4.34
C ALA A 162 5.69 -7.98 4.54
N LYS A 163 5.33 -9.07 3.86
CA LYS A 163 6.10 -10.32 3.88
C LYS A 163 7.49 -10.16 3.27
N GLU A 164 7.59 -9.52 2.12
CA GLU A 164 8.87 -9.29 1.43
C GLU A 164 9.80 -8.40 2.26
N LEU A 165 9.26 -7.36 2.89
CA LEU A 165 10.00 -6.50 3.81
C LEU A 165 10.46 -7.29 5.05
N THR A 166 9.60 -8.13 5.63
CA THR A 166 9.95 -9.02 6.75
C THR A 166 11.05 -10.00 6.41
N ALA A 167 11.02 -10.59 5.21
CA ALA A 167 12.07 -11.47 4.71
C ALA A 167 13.43 -10.75 4.55
N LYS A 168 13.42 -9.42 4.37
CA LYS A 168 14.61 -8.55 4.32
C LYS A 168 14.97 -7.96 5.70
N ASN A 169 14.49 -8.56 6.79
CA ASN A 169 14.71 -8.15 8.19
C ASN A 169 14.04 -6.83 8.62
N ASN A 170 13.13 -6.27 7.82
CA ASN A 170 12.32 -5.12 8.24
C ASN A 170 11.07 -5.62 8.98
N LYS A 171 10.86 -5.22 10.24
CA LYS A 171 9.70 -5.70 11.00
C LYS A 171 8.44 -4.94 10.56
N GLU A 172 7.55 -5.63 9.85
CA GLU A 172 6.20 -5.17 9.53
C GLU A 172 5.15 -6.07 10.18
N GLY A 173 3.99 -5.50 10.47
CA GLY A 173 2.84 -6.29 10.90
C GLY A 173 2.24 -7.07 9.73
N LEU A 174 1.97 -8.35 9.95
CA LEU A 174 1.34 -9.21 8.94
C LEU A 174 -0.16 -9.38 9.21
N ARG A 175 -0.96 -9.47 8.15
CA ARG A 175 -2.41 -9.70 8.26
C ARG A 175 -2.78 -10.99 7.55
N TRP A 176 -2.67 -12.10 8.28
CA TRP A 176 -2.90 -13.44 7.75
C TRP A 176 -4.35 -13.66 7.27
N ASP A 177 -5.30 -12.92 7.83
CA ASP A 177 -6.71 -12.97 7.45
C ASP A 177 -7.02 -12.37 6.07
N TYR A 178 -6.09 -11.66 5.45
CA TYR A 178 -6.25 -11.10 4.10
C TYR A 178 -5.88 -12.06 2.97
N LEU A 179 -5.24 -13.19 3.27
CA LEU A 179 -4.83 -14.18 2.25
C LEU A 179 -5.92 -15.20 1.92
N ASP A 180 -6.98 -15.24 2.72
CA ASP A 180 -8.16 -16.10 2.48
C ASP A 180 -9.25 -15.40 1.64
N ALA A 181 -9.07 -14.12 1.29
CA ALA A 181 -10.00 -13.39 0.43
C ALA A 181 -9.81 -13.80 -1.04
N ARG A 182 -10.40 -14.94 -1.40
CA ARG A 182 -10.62 -15.37 -2.78
C ARG A 182 -11.78 -14.59 -3.42
#